data_AF-A0A2E0LZE5-F1
#
_entry.id   AF-A0A2E0LZE5-F1
#
_cell.length_a   1.000
_cell.length_b   1.000
_cell.length_c   1.000
_cell.angle_alpha   90.00
_cell.angle_beta   90.00
_cell.angle_gamma   90.00
#
_symmetry.space_group_name_H-M   'P 1'
#
loop_
_entity.id
_entity.type
_entity.pdbx_description
1 polymer ?
#
loop_
_entity_poly.entity_id
_entity_poly.type
_entity_poly.pdbx_seq_one_letter_code
_entity_poly.pdbx_strand_id
1 'polypeptide(L)'
;MNTSPTSPPIIIILGTKVLPDGTPSKLLRERIEAGVALMGNRHPKATLVLSGKGSGPITEAQCMANLAHELLADTQCSEPEIILEQNSMNTAGNAKECSVLLGHDRDRQVIVVTHKSHMPRAMRLFQREFGELVEPHVVRHGKLWEALWCWLYECLALVKAGNR
;
A
#
# COMPACT_ATOMS: atom_id res chain seq x y z
N MET A 1 26.07 2.39 -11.07
CA MET A 1 25.28 2.08 -12.27
C MET A 1 23.82 2.07 -11.83
N ASN A 2 23.02 3.05 -12.24
CA ASN A 2 21.60 3.11 -11.88
C ASN A 2 20.83 2.15 -12.78
N THR A 3 20.51 0.97 -12.28
CA THR A 3 19.57 0.05 -12.93
C THR A 3 18.17 0.52 -12.60
N SER A 4 17.65 1.48 -13.37
CA SER A 4 16.21 1.75 -13.37
C SER A 4 15.50 0.43 -13.73
N PRO A 5 14.51 -0.03 -12.95
CA PRO A 5 13.83 -1.28 -13.25
C PRO A 5 13.18 -1.20 -14.63
N THR A 6 13.44 -2.20 -15.47
CA THR A 6 13.04 -2.24 -16.88
C THR A 6 11.53 -2.42 -17.07
N SER A 7 10.81 -2.80 -16.00
CA SER A 7 9.38 -3.07 -15.98
C SER A 7 8.60 -1.95 -15.27
N PRO A 8 7.36 -1.63 -15.69
CA PRO A 8 6.52 -0.67 -14.98
C PRO A 8 6.38 -1.05 -13.50
N PRO A 9 6.40 -0.10 -12.55
CA PRO A 9 6.33 -0.45 -11.13
C PRO A 9 4.97 -1.04 -10.75
N ILE A 10 4.93 -1.66 -9.57
CA ILE A 10 3.71 -2.09 -8.90
C ILE A 10 3.40 -1.07 -7.81
N ILE A 11 2.21 -0.50 -7.81
CA ILE A 11 1.75 0.42 -6.77
C ILE A 11 0.83 -0.36 -5.83
N ILE A 12 1.23 -0.54 -4.58
CA ILE A 12 0.47 -1.28 -3.58
C ILE A 12 -0.16 -0.30 -2.59
N ILE A 13 -1.49 -0.21 -2.58
CA ILE A 13 -2.25 0.62 -1.63
C ILE A 13 -2.69 -0.23 -0.46
N LEU A 14 -2.28 0.16 0.74
CA LEU A 14 -2.67 -0.54 1.97
C LEU A 14 -4.03 -0.08 2.46
N GLY A 15 -4.90 -1.05 2.77
CA GLY A 15 -6.20 -0.85 3.38
C GLY A 15 -6.12 -0.33 4.82
N THR A 16 -7.27 0.13 5.33
CA THR A 16 -7.37 0.58 6.72
C THR A 16 -8.76 0.44 7.33
N LYS A 17 -9.80 1.08 6.79
CA LYS A 17 -11.13 1.06 7.39
C LYS A 17 -12.19 1.37 6.34
N VAL A 18 -13.13 0.44 6.21
CA VAL A 18 -14.42 0.60 5.55
C VAL A 18 -15.46 0.94 6.61
N LEU A 19 -16.35 1.88 6.31
CA LEU A 19 -17.44 2.29 7.19
C LEU A 19 -18.58 1.25 7.17
N PRO A 20 -19.48 1.25 8.16
CA PRO A 20 -20.58 0.28 8.22
C PRO A 20 -21.52 0.28 7.02
N ASP A 21 -21.60 1.41 6.31
CA ASP A 21 -22.37 1.58 5.07
C ASP A 21 -21.64 1.08 3.81
N GLY A 22 -20.44 0.51 3.95
CA GLY A 22 -19.61 0.01 2.84
C GLY A 22 -18.76 1.07 2.16
N THR A 23 -18.83 2.33 2.59
CA THR A 23 -18.04 3.42 2.01
C THR A 23 -16.63 3.50 2.61
N PRO A 24 -15.64 4.06 1.88
CA PRO A 24 -14.30 4.21 2.42
C PRO A 24 -14.28 5.28 3.52
N SER A 25 -13.58 5.00 4.63
CA SER A 25 -13.24 6.05 5.58
C SER A 25 -12.40 7.15 4.91
N LYS A 26 -12.34 8.34 5.52
CA LYS A 26 -11.48 9.45 5.04
C LYS A 26 -10.04 9.00 4.78
N LEU A 27 -9.46 8.23 5.71
CA LEU A 27 -8.11 7.69 5.57
C LEU A 27 -7.99 6.71 4.39
N LEU A 28 -8.99 5.85 4.19
CA LEU A 28 -8.95 4.91 3.07
C LEU A 28 -9.03 5.66 1.73
N ARG A 29 -9.92 6.66 1.64
CA ARG A 29 -10.05 7.55 0.48
C ARG A 29 -8.75 8.29 0.15
N GLU A 30 -8.12 8.92 1.14
CA GLU A 30 -6.84 9.65 0.96
C GLU A 30 -5.74 8.75 0.39
N ARG A 31 -5.69 7.47 0.80
CA ARG A 31 -4.72 6.51 0.26
C ARG A 31 -4.98 6.14 -1.19
N ILE A 32 -6.24 5.89 -1.54
CA ILE A 32 -6.63 5.55 -2.91
C ILE A 32 -6.36 6.74 -3.83
N GLU A 33 -6.79 7.95 -3.45
CA GLU A 33 -6.57 9.17 -4.22
C GLU A 33 -5.08 9.41 -4.48
N ALA A 34 -4.22 9.25 -3.46
CA ALA A 34 -2.78 9.38 -3.63
C ALA A 34 -2.19 8.32 -4.58
N GLY A 35 -2.61 7.05 -4.46
CA GLY A 35 -2.12 5.98 -5.32
C GLY A 35 -2.58 6.10 -6.78
N VAL A 36 -3.84 6.48 -7.01
CA VAL A 36 -4.39 6.73 -8.35
C VAL A 36 -3.74 7.96 -8.98
N ALA A 37 -3.55 9.04 -8.22
CA ALA A 37 -2.83 10.22 -8.71
C ALA A 37 -1.36 9.88 -9.05
N LEU A 38 -0.70 9.04 -8.26
CA LEU A 38 0.65 8.58 -8.55
C LEU A 38 0.71 7.78 -9.86
N MET A 39 -0.23 6.86 -10.05
CA MET A 39 -0.37 6.09 -11.29
C MET A 39 -0.60 7.03 -12.48
N GLY A 40 -1.64 7.86 -12.44
CA GLY A 40 -2.00 8.75 -13.55
C GLY A 40 -0.90 9.74 -13.93
N ASN A 41 -0.20 10.31 -12.96
CA ASN A 41 0.77 11.39 -13.22
C ASN A 41 2.19 10.90 -13.52
N ARG A 42 2.59 9.72 -13.00
CA ARG A 42 4.00 9.29 -13.05
C ARG A 42 4.19 7.89 -13.62
N HIS A 43 3.21 7.01 -13.42
CA HIS A 43 3.33 5.59 -13.79
C HIS A 43 2.05 5.06 -14.45
N PRO A 44 1.63 5.59 -15.62
CA PRO A 44 0.36 5.24 -16.25
C PRO A 44 0.26 3.79 -16.71
N LYS A 45 1.39 3.06 -16.73
CA LYS A 45 1.49 1.62 -17.04
C LYS A 45 1.72 0.74 -15.81
N ALA A 46 1.67 1.30 -14.60
CA ALA A 46 1.86 0.52 -13.38
C ALA A 46 0.70 -0.46 -13.16
N THR A 47 0.99 -1.53 -12.43
CA THR A 47 -0.03 -2.41 -11.87
C THR A 47 -0.48 -1.85 -10.52
N LEU A 48 -1.79 -1.68 -10.31
CA LEU A 48 -2.36 -1.23 -9.04
C LEU A 48 -2.78 -2.44 -8.20
N VAL A 49 -2.18 -2.62 -7.04
CA VAL A 49 -2.58 -3.66 -6.08
C VAL A 49 -3.29 -3.00 -4.90
N LEU A 50 -4.52 -3.43 -4.65
CA LEU A 50 -5.35 -2.95 -3.56
C LEU A 50 -5.41 -4.04 -2.49
N SER A 51 -4.80 -3.80 -1.33
CA SER A 51 -4.55 -4.84 -0.33
C SER A 51 -5.26 -4.57 0.99
N GLY A 52 -6.09 -5.53 1.41
CA GLY A 52 -6.75 -5.53 2.71
C GLY A 52 -8.08 -6.27 2.68
N LYS A 53 -8.26 -7.19 3.62
CA LYS A 53 -9.56 -7.75 3.96
C LYS A 53 -10.34 -6.79 4.86
N GLY A 54 -9.74 -6.37 5.97
CA GLY A 54 -10.45 -5.61 7.00
C GLY A 54 -11.61 -6.38 7.65
N SER A 55 -12.43 -5.68 8.42
CA SER A 55 -13.59 -6.25 9.13
C SER A 55 -14.93 -5.61 8.73
N GLY A 56 -14.94 -4.89 7.60
CA GLY A 56 -16.11 -4.19 7.11
C GLY A 56 -17.12 -5.12 6.42
N PRO A 57 -18.26 -4.57 5.96
CA PRO A 57 -19.27 -5.34 5.21
C PRO A 57 -18.75 -5.83 3.85
N ILE A 58 -17.75 -5.16 3.29
CA ILE A 58 -16.96 -5.59 2.13
C ILE A 58 -15.48 -5.51 2.49
N THR A 59 -14.63 -6.15 1.68
CA THR A 59 -13.19 -6.07 1.90
C THR A 59 -12.67 -4.66 1.65
N GLU A 60 -11.60 -4.27 2.35
CA GLU A 60 -10.94 -3.00 2.11
C GLU A 60 -10.47 -2.90 0.65
N ALA A 61 -9.93 -3.98 0.08
CA ALA A 61 -9.54 -4.06 -1.31
C ALA A 61 -10.71 -3.85 -2.28
N GLN A 62 -11.87 -4.47 -2.03
CA GLN A 62 -13.05 -4.25 -2.87
C GLN A 62 -13.58 -2.81 -2.75
N CYS A 63 -13.60 -2.26 -1.54
CA CYS A 63 -13.97 -0.86 -1.31
C CYS A 63 -13.02 0.09 -2.07
N MET A 64 -11.71 -0.18 -2.01
CA MET A 64 -10.71 0.57 -2.77
C MET A 64 -10.92 0.44 -4.28
N ALA A 65 -11.30 -0.74 -4.78
CA ALA A 65 -11.49 -0.99 -6.21
C ALA A 65 -12.63 -0.13 -6.77
N ASN A 66 -13.76 -0.09 -6.07
CA ASN A 66 -14.92 0.71 -6.46
C ASN A 66 -14.54 2.17 -6.65
N LEU A 67 -13.84 2.76 -5.66
CA LEU A 67 -13.39 4.15 -5.76
C LEU A 67 -12.27 4.34 -6.79
N ALA A 68 -11.35 3.38 -6.94
CA ALA A 68 -10.27 3.48 -7.92
C ALA A 68 -10.82 3.56 -9.35
N HIS A 69 -11.84 2.76 -9.70
CA HIS A 69 -12.48 2.83 -11.02
C HIS A 69 -13.09 4.21 -11.30
N GLU A 70 -13.73 4.84 -10.31
CA GLU A 70 -14.26 6.20 -10.44
C GLU A 70 -13.13 7.21 -10.67
N LEU A 71 -12.07 7.16 -9.86
CA LEU A 71 -10.96 8.12 -9.93
C LEU A 71 -10.11 7.96 -11.20
N LEU A 72 -9.98 6.74 -11.72
CA LEU A 72 -9.18 6.45 -12.90
C LEU A 72 -9.82 6.97 -14.19
N ALA A 73 -11.16 7.12 -14.22
CA ALA A 73 -11.89 7.67 -15.35
C ALA A 73 -11.43 9.09 -15.75
N ASP A 74 -10.93 9.86 -14.76
CA ASP A 74 -10.41 11.22 -14.97
C ASP A 74 -8.90 11.25 -15.28
N THR A 75 -8.26 10.08 -15.45
CA THR A 75 -6.83 9.97 -15.70
C THR A 75 -6.52 9.54 -17.13
N GLN A 76 -5.25 9.65 -17.54
CA GLN A 76 -4.77 9.16 -18.84
C GLN A 76 -4.57 7.64 -18.87
N CYS A 77 -4.94 6.90 -17.82
CA CYS A 77 -4.77 5.45 -17.74
C CYS A 77 -5.92 4.78 -18.49
N SER A 78 -5.71 4.39 -19.75
CA SER A 78 -6.78 3.83 -20.59
C SER A 78 -7.25 2.45 -20.10
N GLU A 79 -6.39 1.64 -19.49
CA GLU A 79 -6.70 0.30 -18.97
C GLU A 79 -5.74 -0.06 -17.84
N PRO A 80 -5.92 0.46 -16.61
CA PRO A 80 -5.04 0.13 -15.50
C PRO A 80 -5.26 -1.33 -15.08
N GLU A 81 -4.17 -2.09 -14.94
CA GLU A 81 -4.22 -3.42 -14.36
C GLU A 81 -4.44 -3.27 -12.85
N ILE A 82 -5.64 -3.64 -12.37
CA ILE A 82 -5.99 -3.60 -10.95
C ILE A 82 -6.08 -5.03 -10.41
N ILE A 83 -5.34 -5.31 -9.35
CA ILE A 83 -5.31 -6.60 -8.65
C ILE A 83 -5.80 -6.39 -7.22
N LEU A 84 -6.71 -7.25 -6.76
CA LEU A 84 -7.26 -7.21 -5.40
C LEU A 84 -6.63 -8.30 -4.52
N GLU A 85 -6.03 -7.89 -3.41
CA GLU A 85 -5.60 -8.77 -2.33
C GLU A 85 -6.58 -8.65 -1.16
N GLN A 86 -7.35 -9.71 -0.90
CA GLN A 86 -8.57 -9.68 -0.06
C GLN A 86 -8.48 -10.51 1.23
N ASN A 87 -7.30 -11.04 1.57
CA ASN A 87 -7.13 -12.01 2.65
C ASN A 87 -6.49 -11.38 3.89
N SER A 88 -5.68 -10.34 3.70
CA SER A 88 -4.87 -9.75 4.75
C SER A 88 -5.66 -8.98 5.82
N MET A 89 -5.41 -9.27 7.10
CA MET A 89 -6.03 -8.57 8.23
C MET A 89 -5.11 -7.54 8.89
N ASN A 90 -3.85 -7.47 8.48
CA ASN A 90 -2.84 -6.61 9.07
C ASN A 90 -1.67 -6.39 8.09
N THR A 91 -0.85 -5.37 8.35
CA THR A 91 0.26 -4.98 7.46
C THR A 91 1.25 -6.11 7.12
N ALA A 92 1.48 -7.07 8.03
CA ALA A 92 2.34 -8.22 7.75
C ALA A 92 1.67 -9.21 6.78
N GLY A 93 0.37 -9.42 6.94
CA GLY A 93 -0.47 -10.11 5.97
C GLY A 93 -0.44 -9.42 4.61
N ASN A 94 -0.62 -8.09 4.56
CA ASN A 94 -0.59 -7.35 3.29
C ASN A 94 0.72 -7.60 2.53
N ALA A 95 1.88 -7.49 3.20
CA ALA A 95 3.17 -7.72 2.56
C ALA A 95 3.31 -9.16 2.03
N LYS A 96 2.95 -10.15 2.86
CA LYS A 96 3.06 -11.57 2.50
C LYS A 96 2.11 -11.95 1.37
N GLU A 97 0.83 -11.64 1.51
CA GLU A 97 -0.21 -12.01 0.55
C GLU A 97 0.01 -11.29 -0.79
N CYS A 98 0.40 -10.02 -0.79
CA CYS A 98 0.80 -9.33 -2.03
C CYS A 98 2.01 -10.01 -2.69
N SER A 99 3.02 -10.42 -1.91
CA SER A 99 4.20 -11.09 -2.47
C SER A 99 3.86 -12.42 -3.11
N VAL A 100 3.01 -13.23 -2.47
CA VAL A 100 2.50 -14.48 -3.03
C VAL A 100 1.70 -14.23 -4.31
N LEU A 101 0.80 -13.24 -4.29
CA LEU A 101 -0.05 -12.87 -5.43
C LEU A 101 0.78 -12.42 -6.64
N LEU A 102 1.90 -11.76 -6.41
CA LEU A 102 2.81 -11.24 -7.43
C LEU A 102 3.95 -12.23 -7.78
N GLY A 103 3.87 -13.48 -7.31
CA GLY A 103 4.83 -14.54 -7.66
C GLY A 103 6.23 -14.34 -7.06
N HIS A 104 6.35 -13.58 -5.97
CA HIS A 104 7.62 -13.23 -5.34
C HIS A 104 8.60 -12.52 -6.29
N ASP A 105 8.09 -11.71 -7.22
CA ASP A 105 8.92 -10.87 -8.10
C ASP A 105 9.69 -9.83 -7.26
N ARG A 106 11.01 -9.99 -7.20
CA ARG A 106 11.95 -9.09 -6.50
C ARG A 106 12.72 -8.17 -7.43
N ASP A 107 12.58 -8.35 -8.74
CA ASP A 107 13.28 -7.57 -9.75
C ASP A 107 12.46 -6.36 -10.22
N ARG A 108 11.19 -6.30 -9.81
CA ARG A 108 10.26 -5.22 -10.13
C ARG A 108 10.12 -4.24 -8.97
N GLN A 109 10.12 -2.95 -9.30
CA GLN A 109 9.93 -1.89 -8.30
C GLN A 109 8.53 -1.94 -7.71
N VAL A 110 8.46 -1.85 -6.38
CA VAL A 110 7.22 -1.84 -5.62
C VAL A 110 7.10 -0.51 -4.88
N ILE A 111 6.04 0.24 -5.14
CA ILE A 111 5.76 1.50 -4.47
C ILE A 111 4.63 1.28 -3.47
N VAL A 112 4.91 1.42 -2.18
CA VAL A 112 3.93 1.21 -1.11
C VAL A 112 3.26 2.51 -0.73
N VAL A 113 1.94 2.57 -0.84
CA VAL A 113 1.10 3.74 -0.51
C VAL A 113 0.43 3.52 0.84
N THR A 114 0.81 4.33 1.83
CA THR A 114 0.13 4.36 3.14
C THR A 114 0.38 5.67 3.88
N HIS A 115 -0.30 5.84 5.01
CA HIS A 115 -0.09 7.00 5.87
C HIS A 115 1.25 6.96 6.57
N LYS A 116 1.77 8.16 6.83
CA LYS A 116 3.07 8.38 7.47
C LYS A 116 3.31 7.58 8.75
N SER A 117 2.32 7.45 9.63
CA SER A 117 2.42 6.70 10.88
C SER A 117 2.66 5.19 10.68
N HIS A 118 2.24 4.65 9.53
CA HIS A 118 2.39 3.23 9.20
C HIS A 118 3.53 2.93 8.23
N MET A 119 4.11 3.96 7.61
CA MET A 119 5.14 3.79 6.59
C MET A 119 6.38 3.06 7.11
N PRO A 120 6.93 3.35 8.30
CA PRO A 120 8.06 2.58 8.84
C PRO A 120 7.83 1.06 8.86
N ARG A 121 6.69 0.65 9.43
CA ARG A 121 6.30 -0.75 9.53
C ARG A 121 6.12 -1.37 8.15
N ALA A 122 5.43 -0.65 7.27
CA ALA A 122 5.16 -1.11 5.92
C ALA A 122 6.47 -1.34 5.16
N MET A 123 7.37 -0.35 5.13
CA MET A 123 8.65 -0.48 4.43
C MET A 123 9.44 -1.70 4.90
N ARG A 124 9.56 -1.91 6.21
CA ARG A 124 10.28 -3.07 6.73
C ARG A 124 9.67 -4.40 6.27
N LEU A 125 8.35 -4.52 6.36
CA LEU A 125 7.66 -5.76 6.01
C LEU A 125 7.71 -6.02 4.51
N PHE A 126 7.47 -4.99 3.69
CA PHE A 126 7.52 -5.11 2.24
C PHE A 126 8.94 -5.36 1.73
N GLN A 127 9.97 -4.70 2.28
CA GLN A 127 11.36 -4.99 1.91
C GLN A 127 11.78 -6.42 2.23
N ARG A 128 11.23 -7.03 3.29
CA ARG A 128 11.49 -8.44 3.59
C ARG A 128 10.95 -9.37 2.51
N GLU A 129 9.77 -9.07 1.97
CA GLU A 129 9.11 -9.92 0.97
C GLU A 129 9.60 -9.63 -0.47
N PHE A 130 9.77 -8.36 -0.82
CA PHE A 130 10.06 -7.87 -2.19
C PHE A 130 11.52 -7.40 -2.42
N GLY A 131 12.36 -7.32 -1.39
CA GLY A 131 13.75 -6.89 -1.52
C GLY A 131 13.96 -5.37 -1.49
N GLU A 132 15.03 -4.90 -2.13
CA GLU A 132 15.51 -3.51 -1.99
C GLU A 132 14.78 -2.50 -2.89
N LEU A 133 14.08 -2.95 -3.93
CA LEU A 133 13.36 -2.09 -4.90
C LEU A 133 12.00 -1.60 -4.38
N VAL A 134 11.82 -1.58 -3.06
CA VAL A 134 10.60 -1.08 -2.41
C VAL A 134 10.78 0.40 -2.09
N GLU A 135 9.86 1.23 -2.58
CA GLU A 135 9.85 2.67 -2.36
C GLU A 135 8.60 3.14 -1.60
N PRO A 136 8.73 4.11 -0.68
CA PRO A 136 7.59 4.67 0.03
C PRO A 136 6.89 5.77 -0.79
N HIS A 137 5.55 5.72 -0.87
CA HIS A 137 4.72 6.85 -1.23
C HIS A 137 3.85 7.27 -0.03
N VAL A 138 4.30 8.31 0.66
CA VAL A 138 3.72 8.72 1.95
C VAL A 138 2.52 9.64 1.74
N VAL A 139 1.35 9.16 2.16
CA VAL A 139 0.14 9.98 2.26
C VAL A 139 0.24 10.85 3.52
N ARG A 140 0.16 12.17 3.33
CA ARG A 140 0.28 13.12 4.43
C ARG A 140 -1.04 13.20 5.20
N HIS A 141 -1.04 12.61 6.39
CA HIS A 141 -2.05 12.81 7.42
C HIS A 141 -1.33 12.82 8.79
N GLY A 142 -1.66 13.78 9.67
CA GLY A 142 -1.07 13.89 11.02
C GLY A 142 0.27 14.66 11.11
N LYS A 143 0.75 14.85 12.36
CA LYS A 143 1.96 15.66 12.65
C LYS A 143 3.26 14.84 12.51
N LEU A 144 4.38 15.49 12.19
CA LEU A 144 5.71 14.86 12.05
C LEU A 144 6.14 14.01 13.25
N TRP A 145 5.86 14.49 14.46
CA TRP A 145 6.29 13.84 15.70
C TRP A 145 5.55 12.53 15.99
N GLU A 146 4.30 12.38 15.53
CA GLU A 146 3.51 11.16 15.74
C GLU A 146 4.10 9.99 14.95
N ALA A 147 4.57 10.25 13.73
CA ALA A 147 5.27 9.26 12.91
C ALA A 147 6.63 8.87 13.50
N LEU A 148 7.38 9.84 14.04
CA LEU A 148 8.65 9.58 14.72
C LEU A 148 8.42 8.77 16.01
N TRP A 149 7.35 9.07 16.74
CA TRP A 149 6.95 8.32 17.92
C TRP A 149 6.54 6.89 17.60
N CYS A 150 5.74 6.68 16.55
CA CYS A 150 5.40 5.33 16.07
C CYS A 150 6.66 4.55 15.66
N TRP A 151 7.59 5.18 14.94
CA TRP A 151 8.89 4.58 14.60
C TRP A 151 9.69 4.19 15.85
N LEU A 152 9.83 5.10 16.82
CA LEU A 152 10.50 4.85 18.10
C LEU A 152 9.82 3.71 18.88
N TYR A 153 8.50 3.71 18.97
CA TYR A 153 7.74 2.69 19.68
C TYR A 153 7.89 1.32 19.02
N GLU A 154 7.88 1.26 17.68
CA GLU A 154 8.15 0.01 16.96
C GLU A 154 9.59 -0.46 17.15
N CYS A 155 10.58 0.44 17.10
CA CYS A 155 11.97 0.13 17.45
C CYS A 155 12.07 -0.47 18.86
N LEU A 156 11.37 0.11 19.84
CA LEU A 156 11.34 -0.39 21.22
C LEU A 156 10.60 -1.72 21.37
N ALA A 157 9.50 -1.93 20.64
CA ALA A 157 8.75 -3.18 20.64
C ALA A 157 9.61 -4.35 20.12
N LEU A 158 10.55 -4.08 19.21
CA LEU A 158 11.48 -5.07 18.66
C LEU A 158 12.59 -5.46 19.62
N VAL A 159 13.14 -4.51 20.37
CA VAL A 159 14.08 -4.80 21.47
C VAL A 159 13.44 -5.72 22.50
N LYS A 160 12.14 -5.56 22.76
CA LYS A 160 11.38 -6.41 23.65
C LYS A 160 11.07 -7.80 23.09
N ALA A 161 10.93 -7.93 21.76
CA ALA A 161 10.63 -9.20 21.10
C ALA A 161 11.89 -10.06 20.82
N GLY A 162 13.06 -9.44 20.67
CA GLY A 162 14.34 -10.15 20.48
C GLY A 162 15.00 -10.67 21.76
N ASN A 163 14.43 -10.37 22.93
CA ASN A 163 14.87 -10.86 24.24
C ASN A 163 14.00 -12.03 24.78
N ARG A 164 13.38 -12.80 23.88
CA ARG A 164 12.65 -14.03 24.22
C ARG A 164 13.12 -15.18 23.34
#